data_AF-A0A7S1AN94-F1
#
_entry.id   AF-A0A7S1AN94-F1
#
_cell.length_a   1.000
_cell.length_b   1.000
_cell.length_c   1.000
_cell.angle_alpha   90.00
_cell.angle_beta   90.00
_cell.angle_gamma   90.00
#
_symmetry.space_group_name_H-M   'P 1'
#
loop_
_entity.id
_entity.type
_entity.pdbx_description
1 polymer ?
#
loop_
_entity_poly.entity_id
_entity_poly.type
_entity_poly.pdbx_seq_one_letter_code
_entity_poly.pdbx_strand_id
1 'polypeptide(L)'
;QGRPCVWRGAMEGQLDPSGPEAQETWTEEEWAEWNKWEAKKRAELPLGCSPSTEAIASFLSWKVRRKCQLFSVEPGRLFYSELPRHMDTKYHEMLQPIFSHINRDDHAERVALLHIIRALTRRCGEGTDECDGYISMYISHFPCISCVAVSCQFVRFFPAVR
;
A
#
# COMPACT_ATOMS: atom_id res chain seq x y z
N GLN A 1 -2.55 -0.04 -34.42
CA GLN A 1 -2.15 1.35 -34.14
C GLN A 1 -2.76 1.73 -32.81
N GLY A 2 -1.93 1.72 -31.75
CA GLY A 2 -2.36 1.90 -30.36
C GLY A 2 -2.57 3.37 -30.01
N ARG A 3 -3.58 3.65 -29.19
CA ARG A 3 -3.76 4.96 -28.57
C ARG A 3 -2.97 5.01 -27.25
N PRO A 4 -2.23 6.07 -26.94
CA PRO A 4 -1.60 6.22 -25.64
C PRO A 4 -2.61 6.78 -24.64
N CYS A 5 -2.71 6.12 -23.48
CA CYS A 5 -3.30 6.71 -22.28
C CYS A 5 -2.37 7.81 -21.76
N VAL A 6 -2.85 9.05 -21.65
CA VAL A 6 -2.13 10.13 -20.96
C VAL A 6 -2.96 10.55 -19.76
N TRP A 7 -2.50 10.12 -18.59
CA TRP A 7 -2.87 10.71 -17.31
C TRP A 7 -2.20 12.09 -17.18
N ARG A 8 -2.99 13.12 -16.87
CA ARG A 8 -2.53 14.39 -16.27
C ARG A 8 -3.70 14.81 -15.38
N GLY A 9 -3.62 14.80 -14.05
CA GLY A 9 -2.57 15.38 -13.23
C GLY A 9 -2.99 16.82 -12.95
N ALA A 10 -3.63 17.05 -11.80
CA ALA A 10 -4.14 18.34 -11.36
C ALA A 10 -3.06 19.43 -11.33
N MET A 11 -3.39 20.63 -11.80
CA MET A 11 -2.71 21.88 -11.43
C MET A 11 -3.74 23.02 -11.40
N GLU A 12 -3.85 23.65 -10.24
CA GLU A 12 -4.42 24.99 -10.09
C GLU A 12 -3.69 25.97 -11.03
N GLY A 13 -4.46 26.64 -11.88
CA GLY A 13 -3.98 27.66 -12.78
C GLY A 13 -5.17 28.37 -13.41
N GLN A 14 -5.40 29.62 -13.03
CA GLN A 14 -6.33 30.54 -13.68
C GLN A 14 -6.10 30.56 -15.19
N LEU A 15 -7.12 30.17 -15.96
CA LEU A 15 -7.09 30.20 -17.43
C LEU A 15 -8.35 30.90 -17.96
N ASP A 16 -8.10 32.07 -18.52
CA ASP A 16 -8.79 32.86 -19.56
C ASP A 16 -10.16 32.35 -20.09
N PRO A 17 -11.27 33.12 -19.97
CA PRO A 17 -12.60 32.73 -20.41
C PRO A 17 -12.86 32.91 -21.93
N SER A 18 -11.83 32.91 -22.78
CA SER A 18 -11.96 33.20 -24.21
C SER A 18 -11.34 32.16 -25.16
N GLY A 19 -11.50 30.86 -24.84
CA GLY A 19 -11.27 29.76 -25.78
C GLY A 19 -12.59 29.13 -26.26
N PRO A 20 -12.65 28.52 -27.46
CA PRO A 20 -13.84 27.80 -27.90
C PRO A 20 -13.98 26.52 -27.07
N GLU A 21 -14.66 26.63 -25.93
CA GLU A 21 -15.07 25.49 -25.12
C GLU A 21 -16.02 24.64 -25.96
N ALA A 22 -15.53 23.52 -26.49
CA ALA A 22 -16.39 22.43 -26.89
C ALA A 22 -17.03 21.87 -25.61
N GLN A 23 -18.17 22.43 -25.22
CA GLN A 23 -19.07 21.82 -24.25
C GLN A 23 -19.64 20.56 -24.91
N GLU A 24 -18.95 19.42 -24.74
CA GLU A 24 -19.48 18.10 -25.07
C GLU A 24 -20.72 17.85 -24.22
N THR A 25 -21.87 18.25 -24.77
CA THR A 25 -23.18 18.04 -24.19
C THR A 25 -23.66 16.68 -24.66
N TRP A 26 -23.69 15.73 -23.74
CA TRP A 26 -24.14 14.36 -24.01
C TRP A 26 -25.63 14.38 -24.34
N THR A 27 -26.01 13.62 -25.37
CA THR A 27 -27.40 13.41 -25.76
C THR A 27 -28.15 12.59 -24.71
N GLU A 28 -29.48 12.68 -24.69
CA GLU A 28 -30.31 11.87 -23.77
C GLU A 28 -30.11 10.36 -23.95
N GLU A 29 -29.82 9.93 -25.17
CA GLU A 29 -29.54 8.53 -25.50
C GLU A 29 -28.20 8.08 -24.90
N GLU A 30 -27.15 8.89 -25.02
CA GLU A 30 -25.84 8.63 -24.39
C GLU A 30 -25.93 8.60 -22.86
N TRP A 31 -26.74 9.50 -22.26
CA TRP A 31 -27.03 9.45 -20.83
C TRP A 31 -27.77 8.16 -20.44
N ALA A 32 -28.74 7.71 -21.24
CA ALA A 32 -29.48 6.49 -20.97
C ALA A 32 -28.58 5.24 -21.07
N GLU A 33 -27.66 5.21 -22.03
CA GLU A 33 -26.66 4.13 -22.15
C GLU A 33 -25.68 4.14 -20.98
N TRP A 34 -25.17 5.31 -20.59
CA TRP A 34 -24.31 5.48 -19.42
C TRP A 34 -24.99 4.98 -18.15
N ASN A 35 -26.25 5.38 -17.92
CA ASN A 35 -27.02 4.97 -16.76
C ASN A 35 -27.27 3.46 -16.72
N LYS A 36 -27.53 2.82 -17.88
CA LYS A 36 -27.62 1.35 -17.98
C LYS A 36 -26.30 0.67 -17.64
N TRP A 37 -25.19 1.21 -18.14
CA TRP A 37 -23.85 0.70 -17.87
C TRP A 37 -23.50 0.79 -16.37
N GLU A 38 -23.73 1.96 -15.75
CA GLU A 38 -23.52 2.19 -14.32
C GLU A 38 -24.40 1.28 -13.45
N ALA A 39 -25.68 1.13 -13.79
CA ALA A 39 -26.61 0.26 -13.08
C ALA A 39 -26.17 -1.21 -13.13
N LYS A 40 -25.74 -1.68 -14.31
CA LYS A 40 -25.18 -3.03 -14.48
C LYS A 40 -23.91 -3.21 -13.65
N LYS A 41 -22.99 -2.24 -13.70
CA LYS A 41 -21.76 -2.25 -12.89
C LYS A 41 -22.04 -2.30 -11.40
N ARG A 42 -22.99 -1.50 -10.92
CA ARG A 42 -23.41 -1.49 -9.51
C ARG A 42 -24.05 -2.81 -9.07
N ALA A 43 -24.83 -3.45 -9.93
CA ALA A 43 -25.44 -4.75 -9.65
C ALA A 43 -24.41 -5.90 -9.61
N GLU A 44 -23.30 -5.77 -10.34
CA GLU A 44 -22.19 -6.73 -10.34
C GLU A 44 -21.24 -6.57 -9.14
N LEU A 45 -21.35 -5.48 -8.37
CA LEU A 45 -20.56 -5.30 -7.15
C LEU A 45 -21.17 -6.11 -5.99
N PRO A 46 -20.34 -6.82 -5.21
CA PRO A 46 -20.82 -7.57 -4.05
C PRO A 46 -21.58 -6.67 -3.07
N LEU A 47 -22.67 -7.19 -2.49
CA LEU A 47 -23.46 -6.49 -1.49
C LEU A 47 -22.59 -6.18 -0.26
N GLY A 48 -22.25 -4.91 -0.08
CA GLY A 48 -21.43 -4.39 1.01
C GLY A 48 -20.42 -3.35 0.52
N CYS A 49 -20.02 -2.43 1.40
CA CYS A 49 -18.85 -1.59 1.13
C CYS A 49 -17.62 -2.51 1.17
N SER A 50 -17.11 -2.91 0.00
CA SER A 50 -15.74 -3.43 -0.04
C SER A 50 -14.85 -2.33 0.56
N PRO A 51 -14.18 -2.56 1.71
CA PRO A 51 -13.39 -1.52 2.34
C PRO A 51 -12.36 -1.05 1.32
N SER A 52 -12.25 0.27 1.14
CA SER A 52 -11.13 0.82 0.38
C SER A 52 -9.83 0.44 1.09
N THR A 53 -8.74 0.29 0.33
CA THR A 53 -7.42 0.03 0.92
C THR A 53 -7.07 1.08 1.99
N GLU A 54 -7.51 2.32 1.81
CA GLU A 54 -7.34 3.43 2.75
C GLU A 54 -8.02 3.21 4.11
N ALA A 55 -9.10 2.43 4.17
CA ALA A 55 -9.79 2.11 5.41
C ALA A 55 -9.10 1.00 6.22
N ILE A 56 -8.11 0.31 5.63
CA ILE A 56 -7.36 -0.75 6.29
C ILE A 56 -6.23 -0.13 7.13
N ALA A 57 -6.31 -0.34 8.44
CA ALA A 57 -5.25 0.01 9.38
C ALA A 57 -4.51 -1.23 9.89
N SER A 58 -3.21 -1.07 10.12
CA SER A 58 -2.32 -2.04 10.75
C SER A 58 -1.63 -1.41 11.96
N PHE A 59 -1.82 -1.98 13.15
CA PHE A 59 -1.04 -1.66 14.34
C PHE A 59 0.16 -2.58 14.43
N LEU A 60 1.35 -2.02 14.68
CA LEU A 60 2.59 -2.79 14.87
C LEU A 60 3.29 -2.36 16.16
N SER A 61 3.70 -3.33 16.97
CA SER A 61 4.66 -3.15 18.06
C SER A 61 5.81 -4.14 17.93
N TRP A 62 6.98 -3.82 18.47
CA TRP A 62 8.10 -4.75 18.47
C TRP A 62 9.07 -4.54 19.62
N LYS A 63 9.75 -5.62 19.96
CA LYS A 63 10.90 -5.65 20.86
C LYS A 63 11.94 -6.60 20.28
N VAL A 64 12.99 -6.01 19.73
CA VAL A 64 14.08 -6.72 19.05
C VAL A 64 15.37 -6.53 19.85
N ARG A 65 16.12 -7.62 19.96
CA ARG A 65 17.45 -7.71 20.56
C ARG A 65 18.46 -8.09 19.48
N ARG A 66 19.73 -7.81 19.76
CA ARG A 66 20.87 -8.28 18.99
C ARG A 66 21.98 -8.65 19.98
N LYS A 67 22.59 -9.83 19.82
CA LYS A 67 23.66 -10.32 20.73
C LYS A 67 23.29 -10.16 22.22
N CYS A 68 22.07 -10.56 22.57
CA CYS A 68 21.50 -10.46 23.93
C CYS A 68 21.30 -9.04 24.47
N GLN A 69 21.52 -7.99 23.68
CA GLN A 69 21.29 -6.60 24.07
C GLN A 69 20.00 -6.07 23.46
N LEU A 70 19.24 -5.30 24.23
CA LEU A 70 18.04 -4.62 23.73
C LEU A 70 18.43 -3.62 22.66
N PHE A 71 17.86 -3.79 21.46
CA PHE A 71 18.33 -3.12 20.27
C PHE A 71 17.29 -2.17 19.69
N SER A 72 16.02 -2.58 19.65
CA SER A 72 14.92 -1.73 19.19
C SER A 72 13.63 -2.06 19.90
N VAL A 73 12.91 -1.02 20.33
CA VAL A 73 11.59 -1.13 20.92
C VAL A 73 10.68 -0.08 20.28
N GLU A 74 9.50 -0.51 19.87
CA GLU A 74 8.38 0.36 19.54
C GLU A 74 7.14 -0.18 20.27
N PRO A 75 6.57 0.58 21.22
CA PRO A 75 5.42 0.14 22.00
C PRO A 75 4.16 -0.05 21.15
N GLY A 76 4.06 0.64 20.00
CA GLY A 76 2.92 0.54 19.11
C GLY A 76 2.82 1.72 18.14
N ARG A 77 2.60 1.43 16.86
CA ARG A 77 2.36 2.43 15.82
C ARG A 77 1.30 1.97 14.84
N LEU A 78 0.44 2.90 14.41
CA LEU A 78 -0.55 2.67 13.36
C LEU A 78 0.02 3.00 11.98
N PHE A 79 -0.34 2.17 11.01
CA PHE A 79 -0.02 2.31 9.59
C PHE A 79 -1.29 2.19 8.78
N TYR A 80 -1.34 2.95 7.69
CA TYR A 80 -2.44 3.04 6.74
C TYR A 80 -1.88 2.88 5.32
N SER A 81 -2.75 3.05 4.32
CA SER A 81 -2.37 3.02 2.91
C SER A 81 -1.55 4.26 2.52
N GLU A 82 -0.26 4.26 2.86
CA GLU A 82 0.67 5.31 2.43
C GLU A 82 2.10 4.79 2.41
N LEU A 83 2.70 4.72 1.21
CA LEU A 83 4.11 4.37 1.10
C LEU A 83 4.99 5.46 1.74
N PRO A 84 5.99 5.09 2.56
CA PRO A 84 6.80 6.08 3.25
C PRO A 84 7.64 6.87 2.25
N ARG A 85 7.58 8.20 2.33
CA ARG A 85 8.43 9.08 1.50
C ARG A 85 9.92 8.78 1.72
N HIS A 86 10.68 8.84 0.63
CA HIS A 86 12.14 8.62 0.64
C HIS A 86 12.54 7.27 1.26
N MET A 87 11.77 6.22 1.00
CA MET A 87 12.17 4.86 1.29
C MET A 87 13.29 4.45 0.32
N ASP A 88 14.39 3.93 0.87
CA ASP A 88 15.54 3.47 0.08
C ASP A 88 15.12 2.27 -0.77
N THR A 89 15.52 2.25 -2.04
CA THR A 89 15.15 1.21 -3.03
C THR A 89 15.47 -0.19 -2.51
N LYS A 90 16.58 -0.33 -1.77
CA LYS A 90 16.97 -1.62 -1.17
C LYS A 90 15.89 -2.23 -0.26
N TYR A 91 15.12 -1.41 0.44
CA TYR A 91 14.05 -1.92 1.31
C TYR A 91 12.83 -2.37 0.50
N HIS A 92 12.54 -1.69 -0.61
CA HIS A 92 11.54 -2.16 -1.57
C HIS A 92 11.97 -3.49 -2.20
N GLU A 93 13.26 -3.67 -2.48
CA GLU A 93 13.82 -4.91 -3.02
C GLU A 93 13.74 -6.09 -2.04
N MET A 94 13.82 -5.83 -0.73
CA MET A 94 13.64 -6.88 0.28
C MET A 94 12.21 -7.42 0.32
N LEU A 95 11.22 -6.57 0.11
CA LEU A 95 9.82 -6.97 0.10
C LEU A 95 9.26 -6.76 -1.31
N GLN A 96 9.38 -7.73 -2.19
CA GLN A 96 8.85 -7.65 -3.54
C GLN A 96 7.34 -7.88 -3.57
N PRO A 97 6.58 -7.06 -4.32
CA PRO A 97 5.18 -7.33 -4.59
C PRO A 97 5.01 -8.70 -5.24
N ILE A 98 3.99 -9.46 -4.83
CA ILE A 98 3.57 -10.61 -5.63
C ILE A 98 2.80 -10.08 -6.83
N PHE A 99 3.28 -10.42 -8.03
CA PHE A 99 2.63 -10.06 -9.30
C PHE A 99 1.13 -10.39 -9.24
N SER A 100 0.33 -9.33 -9.19
CA SER A 100 -1.11 -9.42 -9.32
C SER A 100 -1.57 -8.31 -10.26
N HIS A 101 -2.68 -8.52 -10.96
CA HIS A 101 -3.25 -7.52 -11.88
C HIS A 101 -3.67 -6.22 -11.19
N ILE A 102 -3.56 -6.14 -9.87
CA ILE A 102 -3.90 -4.97 -9.08
C ILE A 102 -2.68 -4.55 -8.26
N ASN A 103 -2.35 -3.25 -8.31
CA ASN A 103 -1.29 -2.69 -7.47
C ASN A 103 -1.75 -2.71 -6.00
N ARG A 104 -0.92 -3.28 -5.12
CA ARG A 104 -1.18 -3.48 -3.68
C ARG A 104 0.03 -3.08 -2.84
N ASP A 105 0.90 -2.25 -3.42
CA ASP A 105 2.20 -1.90 -2.84
C ASP A 105 2.10 -0.97 -1.63
N ASP A 106 0.97 -0.29 -1.50
CA ASP A 106 0.66 0.67 -0.46
C ASP A 106 -0.10 0.05 0.72
N HIS A 107 -0.36 -1.26 0.71
CA HIS A 107 -1.06 -1.94 1.80
C HIS A 107 -0.43 -1.67 3.17
N ALA A 108 -1.26 -1.39 4.17
CA ALA A 108 -0.84 -1.00 5.52
C ALA A 108 0.13 -2.02 6.16
N GLU A 109 -0.08 -3.32 5.93
CA GLU A 109 0.81 -4.40 6.40
C GLU A 109 2.21 -4.28 5.78
N ARG A 110 2.26 -4.07 4.47
CA ARG A 110 3.51 -3.91 3.73
C ARG A 110 4.25 -2.65 4.16
N VAL A 111 3.53 -1.55 4.29
CA VAL A 111 4.07 -0.26 4.78
C VAL A 111 4.67 -0.44 6.17
N ALA A 112 3.95 -1.10 7.09
CA ALA A 112 4.43 -1.40 8.43
C ALA A 112 5.72 -2.24 8.42
N LEU A 113 5.79 -3.27 7.56
CA LEU A 113 6.99 -4.09 7.40
C LEU A 113 8.17 -3.31 6.81
N LEU A 114 7.95 -2.47 5.80
CA LEU A 114 9.00 -1.59 5.27
C LEU A 114 9.55 -0.64 6.34
N HIS A 115 8.67 -0.13 7.21
CA HIS A 115 9.06 0.73 8.32
C HIS A 115 9.97 0.04 9.33
N ILE A 116 9.62 -1.18 9.75
CA ILE A 116 10.45 -1.92 10.70
C ILE A 116 11.77 -2.37 10.06
N ILE A 117 11.79 -2.82 8.80
CA ILE A 117 13.04 -3.15 8.10
C ILE A 117 13.96 -1.93 8.10
N ARG A 118 13.47 -0.77 7.66
CA ARG A 118 14.25 0.48 7.68
C ARG A 118 14.76 0.79 9.08
N ALA A 119 13.93 0.62 10.11
CA ALA A 119 14.28 0.90 11.50
C ALA A 119 15.36 -0.04 12.04
N LEU A 120 15.30 -1.33 11.72
CA LEU A 120 16.24 -2.34 12.17
C LEU A 120 17.56 -2.25 11.37
N THR A 121 17.49 -2.23 10.05
CA THR A 121 18.68 -2.21 9.17
C THR A 121 19.49 -0.93 9.34
N ARG A 122 18.86 0.25 9.54
CA ARG A 122 19.59 1.50 9.82
C ARG A 122 20.42 1.45 11.10
N ARG A 123 19.98 0.66 12.09
CA ARG A 123 20.68 0.52 13.38
C ARG A 123 21.65 -0.66 13.38
N CYS A 124 21.37 -1.72 12.61
CA CYS A 124 22.17 -2.94 12.59
C CYS A 124 23.36 -2.84 11.65
N GLY A 125 23.22 -2.11 10.54
CA GLY A 125 24.09 -2.31 9.39
C GLY A 125 23.92 -3.71 8.83
N GLU A 126 25.04 -4.38 8.54
CA GLU A 126 25.07 -5.81 8.21
C GLU A 126 24.83 -6.67 9.48
N GLY A 127 24.02 -7.72 9.36
CA GLY A 127 23.74 -8.67 10.45
C GLY A 127 22.29 -8.69 10.95
N THR A 128 21.31 -8.72 10.05
CA THR A 128 19.89 -8.86 10.41
C THR A 128 19.54 -10.26 10.93
N ASP A 129 20.35 -11.26 10.59
CA ASP A 129 20.29 -12.65 11.05
C ASP A 129 20.62 -12.81 12.54
N GLU A 130 21.43 -11.91 13.10
CA GLU A 130 21.74 -11.85 14.54
C GLU A 130 20.62 -11.21 15.39
N CYS A 131 19.53 -10.75 14.77
CA CYS A 131 18.42 -10.10 15.46
C CYS A 131 17.38 -11.11 15.91
N ASP A 132 17.01 -11.08 17.19
CA ASP A 132 15.98 -11.93 17.79
C ASP A 132 14.91 -11.09 18.50
N GLY A 133 13.73 -11.66 18.75
CA GLY A 133 12.69 -11.01 19.53
C GLY A 133 11.30 -11.21 18.93
N TYR A 134 10.43 -10.24 19.18
CA TYR A 134 9.02 -10.34 18.81
C TYR A 134 8.53 -9.07 18.11
N ILE A 135 7.68 -9.28 17.12
CA ILE A 135 6.85 -8.29 16.44
C ILE A 135 5.40 -8.73 16.62
N SER A 136 4.52 -7.78 16.91
CA SER A 136 3.09 -8.04 16.99
C SER A 136 2.37 -7.10 16.05
N MET A 137 1.72 -7.67 15.02
CA MET A 137 0.91 -6.94 14.07
C MET A 137 -0.56 -7.29 14.26
N TYR A 138 -1.40 -6.27 14.46
CA TYR A 138 -2.84 -6.38 14.47
C TYR A 138 -3.40 -5.63 13.27
N ILE A 139 -4.20 -6.31 12.46
CA ILE A 139 -4.72 -5.77 11.21
C ILE A 139 -6.24 -5.67 11.36
N SER A 140 -6.79 -4.51 11.01
CA SER A 140 -8.24 -4.26 11.04
C SER A 140 -9.05 -5.19 10.14
N HIS A 141 -8.40 -5.78 9.14
CA HIS A 141 -8.98 -6.66 8.14
C HIS A 141 -8.10 -7.90 7.93
N PHE A 142 -8.69 -8.95 7.36
CA PHE A 142 -7.92 -10.15 7.04
C PHE A 142 -6.88 -9.84 5.93
N PRO A 143 -5.59 -10.16 6.13
CA PRO A 143 -4.55 -9.85 5.16
C PRO A 143 -4.78 -10.63 3.87
N CYS A 144 -4.68 -9.93 2.74
CA CYS A 144 -4.71 -10.59 1.44
C CYS A 144 -3.45 -11.45 1.22
N ILE A 145 -3.47 -12.34 0.22
CA ILE A 145 -2.38 -13.28 -0.06
C ILE A 145 -1.03 -12.58 -0.31
N SER A 146 -1.04 -11.38 -0.91
CA SER A 146 0.18 -10.59 -1.11
C SER A 146 0.74 -10.07 0.22
N CYS A 147 -0.10 -9.66 1.17
CA CYS A 147 0.31 -9.27 2.53
C CYS A 147 0.93 -10.44 3.30
N VAL A 148 0.35 -11.64 3.18
CA VAL A 148 0.91 -12.86 3.77
C VAL A 148 2.29 -13.15 3.19
N ALA A 149 2.45 -13.04 1.87
CA ALA A 149 3.72 -13.29 1.24
C ALA A 149 4.83 -12.29 1.59
N VAL A 150 4.53 -10.99 1.67
CA VAL A 150 5.53 -10.02 2.14
C VAL A 150 5.91 -10.27 3.60
N SER A 151 4.99 -10.79 4.42
CA SER A 151 5.32 -11.23 5.79
C SER A 151 6.29 -12.42 5.78
N CYS A 152 6.11 -13.39 4.88
CA CYS A 152 7.07 -14.48 4.69
C CYS A 152 8.43 -13.97 4.20
N GLN A 153 8.45 -13.00 3.28
CA GLN A 153 9.69 -12.37 2.81
C GLN A 153 10.40 -11.66 3.97
N PHE A 154 9.68 -10.98 4.86
CA PHE A 154 10.26 -10.39 6.07
C PHE A 154 10.98 -11.43 6.94
N VAL A 155 10.31 -12.57 7.23
CA VAL A 155 10.87 -13.65 8.05
C VAL A 155 12.18 -14.20 7.46
N ARG A 156 12.31 -14.23 6.12
CA ARG A 156 13.57 -14.63 5.47
C ARG A 156 14.76 -13.74 5.83
N PHE A 157 14.56 -12.43 6.01
CA PHE A 157 15.64 -11.49 6.36
C PHE A 157 15.87 -11.37 7.87
N PHE A 158 14.89 -11.73 8.69
CA PHE A 158 14.92 -11.68 10.15
C PHE A 158 14.48 -13.02 10.77
N PRO A 159 15.24 -14.12 10.53
CA PRO A 159 14.77 -15.48 10.82
C PRO A 159 14.58 -15.81 12.30
N ALA A 160 15.25 -15.07 13.20
CA ALA A 160 15.12 -15.23 14.65
C ALA A 160 14.12 -14.26 15.29
N VAL A 161 13.51 -13.37 14.50
CA VAL A 161 12.39 -12.54 14.94
C VAL A 161 11.09 -13.32 14.75
N ARG A 162 10.17 -13.18 15.71
CA ARG A 162 8.89 -13.89 15.77
C ARG A 162 7.71 -12.94 15.62
#